data_AF-A0A349JF33-F1
#
_entry.id   AF-A0A349JF33-F1
#
_cell.length_a   1.000
_cell.length_b   1.000
_cell.length_c   1.000
_cell.angle_alpha   90.00
_cell.angle_beta   90.00
_cell.angle_gamma   90.00
#
_symmetry.space_group_name_H-M   'P 1'
#
loop_
_entity.id
_entity.type
_entity.pdbx_description
1 polymer ?
#
loop_
_entity_poly.entity_id
_entity_poly.type
_entity_poly.pdbx_seq_one_letter_code
_entity_poly.pdbx_strand_id
1 'polypeptide(L)'
;MNYTVTIQMNQETINYLKDNTYTLYGFKGVVSSNPKAKPSTWFTLEPGTAEFGTVTNIAWTSPLYIGKCKLRTSSGGQIVTAKSPWPSSPGQSVGLGKAYAYEENGWDLDPKNGPSDAFEIRNHVKIGISNYYVGSTLVATGDESPIIVVDALCDGGATFTPIETVAFILAQKKYDAGTLIVEAFSGGSLVTFVGAANQATITYDLHGEGWKPVTVPSPAQFSKFRSGTPLYQAMTGASQQALAVAAVQLEALLSSYRQTLANLELHSSLAEVKAVNSYSVPTTNSLAYRVSFLLRGVIQASLEPGEAQTLNISFDSLMLVNPPAAPRVVYQNPPAAITVSPGSVAFLSADAAGSIKYSYAMPEEQETVVLFT
;
A
#
# COMPACT_ATOMS: atom_id res chain seq x y z
N MET A 1 15.06 -16.56 -15.06
CA MET A 1 14.39 -16.37 -16.38
C MET A 1 13.39 -15.23 -16.22
N ASN A 2 13.36 -14.31 -17.19
CA ASN A 2 12.46 -13.16 -17.18
C ASN A 2 11.36 -13.42 -18.21
N TYR A 3 10.12 -13.26 -17.79
CA TYR A 3 8.94 -13.40 -18.64
C TYR A 3 8.31 -12.05 -18.90
N THR A 4 7.69 -11.88 -20.06
CA THR A 4 7.00 -10.64 -20.43
C THR A 4 5.74 -10.92 -21.24
N VAL A 5 4.64 -10.28 -20.85
CA VAL A 5 3.45 -10.14 -21.69
C VAL A 5 3.28 -8.67 -22.03
N THR A 6 3.16 -8.38 -23.33
CA THR A 6 2.80 -7.07 -23.84
C THR A 6 1.32 -7.08 -24.23
N ILE A 7 0.55 -6.18 -23.63
CA ILE A 7 -0.87 -5.97 -23.94
C ILE A 7 -0.97 -4.73 -24.81
N GLN A 8 -1.49 -4.88 -26.02
CA GLN A 8 -1.72 -3.79 -26.96
C GLN A 8 -3.21 -3.44 -27.03
N MET A 9 -3.53 -2.16 -26.93
CA MET A 9 -4.88 -1.62 -27.01
C MET A 9 -4.88 -0.39 -27.90
N ASN A 10 -5.96 -0.17 -28.65
CA ASN A 10 -6.14 1.08 -29.39
C ASN A 10 -6.54 2.23 -28.43
N GLN A 11 -6.36 3.47 -28.85
CA GLN A 11 -6.63 4.64 -28.01
C GLN A 11 -8.11 4.74 -27.60
N GLU A 12 -9.03 4.37 -28.49
CA GLU A 12 -10.46 4.34 -28.22
C GLU A 12 -10.80 3.38 -27.06
N THR A 13 -10.19 2.19 -27.06
CA THR A 13 -10.32 1.20 -26.00
C THR A 13 -9.81 1.75 -24.67
N ILE A 14 -8.65 2.41 -24.67
CA ILE A 14 -8.09 3.02 -23.46
C ILE A 14 -9.03 4.11 -22.90
N ASN A 15 -9.54 4.97 -23.77
CA ASN A 15 -10.45 6.04 -23.37
C ASN A 15 -11.73 5.46 -22.76
N TYR A 16 -12.35 4.47 -23.42
CA TYR A 16 -13.54 3.82 -22.89
C TYR A 16 -13.30 3.17 -21.53
N LEU A 17 -12.21 2.41 -21.37
CA LEU A 17 -11.88 1.75 -20.10
C LEU A 17 -11.67 2.77 -18.98
N LYS A 18 -11.04 3.91 -19.29
CA LYS A 18 -10.85 5.01 -18.35
C LYS A 18 -12.16 5.69 -17.96
N ASP A 19 -12.96 6.07 -18.94
CA ASP A 19 -14.22 6.80 -18.73
C ASP A 19 -15.24 5.95 -17.96
N ASN A 20 -15.13 4.61 -18.08
CA ASN A 20 -15.99 3.66 -17.39
C ASN A 20 -15.30 2.96 -16.20
N THR A 21 -14.21 3.53 -15.67
CA THR A 21 -13.55 3.08 -14.43
C THR A 21 -13.21 1.58 -14.37
N TYR A 22 -12.81 1.01 -15.51
CA TYR A 22 -12.30 -0.36 -15.55
C TYR A 22 -10.94 -0.45 -14.86
N THR A 23 -10.57 -1.65 -14.42
CA THR A 23 -9.27 -1.98 -13.85
C THR A 23 -8.82 -3.31 -14.44
N LEU A 24 -7.55 -3.40 -14.83
CA LEU A 24 -6.93 -4.63 -15.29
C LEU A 24 -6.38 -5.41 -14.10
N TYR A 25 -6.86 -6.64 -13.95
CA TYR A 25 -6.39 -7.58 -12.95
C TYR A 25 -5.50 -8.62 -13.61
N GLY A 26 -4.29 -8.77 -13.08
CA GLY A 26 -3.39 -9.84 -13.43
C GLY A 26 -3.39 -10.94 -12.39
N PHE A 27 -3.28 -12.18 -12.86
CA PHE A 27 -3.18 -13.38 -12.03
C PHE A 27 -2.01 -14.22 -12.52
N LYS A 28 -1.27 -14.81 -11.59
CA LYS A 28 -0.17 -15.73 -11.90
C LYS A 28 -0.52 -17.13 -11.42
N GLY A 29 -0.32 -18.11 -12.29
CA GLY A 29 -0.65 -19.50 -12.03
C GLY A 29 0.36 -20.19 -11.13
N VAL A 30 -0.14 -20.98 -10.18
CA VAL A 30 0.60 -21.99 -9.41
C VAL A 30 -0.36 -23.16 -9.23
N VAL A 31 0.13 -24.38 -9.41
CA VAL A 31 -0.64 -25.59 -9.08
C VAL A 31 -0.41 -25.90 -7.61
N SER A 32 -1.49 -26.11 -6.85
CA SER A 32 -1.41 -26.54 -5.45
C SER A 32 -2.08 -27.89 -5.26
N SER A 33 -1.50 -28.75 -4.43
CA SER A 33 -2.18 -29.98 -3.98
C SER A 33 -3.26 -29.73 -2.92
N ASN A 34 -3.32 -28.53 -2.34
CA ASN A 34 -4.34 -28.19 -1.36
C ASN A 34 -5.60 -27.66 -2.09
N PRO A 35 -6.75 -28.36 -2.02
CA PRO A 35 -7.97 -27.95 -2.71
C PRO A 35 -8.60 -26.67 -2.14
N LYS A 36 -8.15 -26.20 -0.96
CA LYS A 36 -8.58 -24.93 -0.36
C LYS A 36 -7.70 -23.76 -0.77
N ALA A 37 -6.68 -23.97 -1.60
CA ALA A 37 -5.85 -22.89 -2.10
C ALA A 37 -6.68 -21.96 -3.00
N LYS A 38 -6.62 -20.66 -2.73
CA LYS A 38 -7.38 -19.64 -3.46
C LYS A 38 -6.43 -18.73 -4.23
N PRO A 39 -6.72 -18.42 -5.50
CA PRO A 39 -5.93 -17.44 -6.23
C PRO A 39 -6.08 -16.06 -5.57
N SER A 40 -5.01 -15.29 -5.59
CA SER A 40 -5.01 -13.87 -5.24
C SER A 40 -4.80 -13.03 -6.49
N THR A 41 -5.31 -11.80 -6.46
CA THR A 41 -4.93 -10.80 -7.47
C THR A 41 -3.43 -10.55 -7.33
N TRP A 42 -2.69 -10.73 -8.42
CA TRP A 42 -1.24 -10.54 -8.43
C TRP A 42 -0.87 -9.09 -8.65
N PHE A 43 -1.59 -8.38 -9.53
CA PHE A 43 -1.51 -6.93 -9.67
C PHE A 43 -2.82 -6.34 -10.18
N THR A 44 -2.95 -5.03 -9.98
CA THR A 44 -4.02 -4.20 -10.50
C THR A 44 -3.45 -2.99 -11.22
N LEU A 45 -3.92 -2.72 -12.43
CA LEU A 45 -3.59 -1.49 -13.16
C LEU A 45 -4.85 -0.71 -13.47
N GLU A 46 -4.86 0.56 -13.08
CA GLU A 46 -5.98 1.47 -13.35
C GLU A 46 -5.69 2.29 -14.63
N PRO A 47 -6.69 2.50 -15.49
CA PRO A 47 -6.57 3.41 -16.62
C PRO A 47 -6.20 4.81 -16.18
N GLY A 48 -5.20 5.38 -16.86
CA GLY A 48 -4.65 6.69 -16.54
C GLY A 48 -3.42 6.66 -15.64
N THR A 49 -2.99 5.50 -15.14
CA THR A 49 -1.61 5.36 -14.63
C THR A 49 -0.63 5.25 -15.81
N ALA A 50 0.65 5.55 -15.56
CA ALA A 50 1.68 5.54 -16.62
C ALA A 50 1.88 4.15 -17.25
N GLU A 51 1.53 3.10 -16.51
CA GLU A 51 1.67 1.69 -16.89
C GLU A 51 0.47 1.17 -17.69
N PHE A 52 -0.68 1.84 -17.63
CA PHE A 52 -1.90 1.47 -18.36
C PHE A 52 -2.13 2.37 -19.57
N GLY A 53 -1.70 1.90 -20.74
CA GLY A 53 -1.76 2.67 -21.99
C GLY A 53 -1.97 1.79 -23.22
N THR A 54 -1.76 2.35 -24.41
CA THR A 54 -1.88 1.62 -25.68
C THR A 54 -0.90 0.44 -25.79
N VAL A 55 0.19 0.48 -25.01
CA VAL A 55 1.10 -0.62 -24.79
C VAL A 55 1.35 -0.75 -23.29
N THR A 56 0.93 -1.87 -22.71
CA THR A 56 1.17 -2.21 -21.30
C THR A 56 2.10 -3.42 -21.22
N ASN A 57 3.23 -3.26 -20.56
CA ASN A 57 4.23 -4.31 -20.39
C ASN A 57 4.17 -4.91 -18.99
N ILE A 58 3.87 -6.20 -18.91
CA ILE A 58 3.84 -6.97 -17.67
C ILE A 58 5.06 -7.89 -17.66
N ALA A 59 6.02 -7.60 -16.80
CA ALA A 59 7.25 -8.36 -16.68
C ALA A 59 7.45 -8.93 -15.27
N TRP A 60 7.94 -10.18 -15.20
CA TRP A 60 8.23 -10.84 -13.93
C TRP A 60 9.42 -11.78 -14.04
N THR A 61 9.93 -12.13 -12.86
CA THR A 61 10.90 -13.18 -12.67
C THR A 61 10.21 -14.42 -12.07
N SER A 62 10.83 -15.59 -12.24
CA SER A 62 10.29 -16.85 -11.72
C SER A 62 10.50 -17.17 -10.22
N PRO A 63 11.23 -16.42 -9.37
CA PRO A 63 11.35 -16.81 -7.98
C PRO A 63 9.96 -16.74 -7.33
N LEU A 64 9.65 -17.78 -6.58
CA LEU A 64 8.51 -17.79 -5.69
C LEU A 64 8.97 -17.47 -4.29
N TYR A 65 8.07 -16.91 -3.50
CA TYR A 65 8.28 -16.53 -2.12
C TYR A 65 7.17 -17.12 -1.28
N ILE A 66 7.43 -17.34 0.01
CA ILE A 66 6.42 -17.83 0.94
C ILE A 66 6.42 -16.97 2.18
N GLY A 67 5.27 -16.87 2.83
CA GLY A 67 5.15 -16.16 4.10
C GLY A 67 3.84 -16.49 4.80
N LYS A 68 3.72 -16.03 6.04
CA LYS A 68 2.45 -16.07 6.74
C LYS A 68 1.53 -14.98 6.20
N CYS A 69 0.23 -15.16 6.28
CA CYS A 69 -0.68 -14.05 6.06
C CYS A 69 -1.75 -14.02 7.15
N LYS A 70 -2.37 -12.86 7.31
CA LYS A 70 -3.64 -12.74 8.00
C LYS A 70 -4.73 -12.59 6.95
N LEU A 71 -5.77 -13.41 7.08
CA LEU A 71 -7.01 -13.21 6.36
C LEU A 71 -7.95 -12.41 7.25
N ARG A 72 -8.51 -11.34 6.70
CA ARG A 72 -9.63 -10.63 7.33
C ARG A 72 -10.82 -10.66 6.38
N THR A 73 -11.96 -11.12 6.86
CA THR A 73 -13.21 -10.98 6.13
C THR A 73 -13.71 -9.55 6.32
N SER A 74 -13.82 -8.78 5.24
CA SER A 74 -14.53 -7.50 5.20
C SER A 74 -15.86 -7.67 4.45
N SER A 75 -16.78 -6.71 4.60
CA SER A 75 -18.04 -6.61 3.87
C SER A 75 -17.77 -6.41 2.37
N GLY A 76 -17.41 -7.48 1.68
CA GLY A 76 -17.02 -7.46 0.27
C GLY A 76 -15.89 -8.43 -0.11
N GLY A 77 -15.18 -9.06 0.84
CA GLY A 77 -14.15 -10.05 0.50
C GLY A 77 -13.17 -10.43 1.61
N GLN A 78 -12.17 -11.25 1.27
CA GLN A 78 -11.03 -11.59 2.14
C GLN A 78 -9.85 -10.67 1.83
N ILE A 79 -9.41 -9.88 2.81
CA ILE A 79 -8.18 -9.10 2.77
C ILE A 79 -7.02 -10.00 3.16
N VAL A 80 -6.03 -10.13 2.27
CA VAL A 80 -4.78 -10.84 2.53
C VAL A 80 -3.74 -9.81 2.95
N THR A 81 -3.27 -9.89 4.19
CA THR A 81 -2.11 -9.11 4.63
C THR A 81 -0.94 -10.06 4.80
N ALA A 82 0.03 -10.00 3.88
CA ALA A 82 1.30 -10.69 4.01
C ALA A 82 1.99 -10.26 5.32
N LYS A 83 2.49 -11.23 6.08
CA LYS A 83 3.23 -11.03 7.33
C LYS A 83 4.34 -12.07 7.42
N SER A 84 5.48 -11.70 7.97
CA SER A 84 6.55 -12.67 8.25
C SER A 84 6.95 -13.48 7.00
N PRO A 85 7.53 -12.82 5.97
CA PRO A 85 8.09 -13.53 4.82
C PRO A 85 9.14 -14.54 5.29
N TRP A 86 9.33 -15.60 4.51
CA TRP A 86 10.41 -16.54 4.70
C TRP A 86 11.57 -16.21 3.76
N PRO A 87 12.81 -16.19 4.27
CA PRO A 87 13.18 -15.89 5.65
C PRO A 87 12.83 -14.43 6.02
N SER A 88 13.10 -14.02 7.27
CA SER A 88 12.81 -12.67 7.76
C SER A 88 13.49 -11.53 6.98
N SER A 89 14.43 -11.84 6.08
CA SER A 89 14.96 -10.90 5.10
C SER A 89 14.14 -10.96 3.79
N PRO A 90 13.57 -9.84 3.33
CA PRO A 90 12.95 -9.75 2.02
C PRO A 90 13.88 -10.26 0.92
N GLY A 91 13.33 -10.96 -0.07
CA GLY A 91 14.04 -11.24 -1.33
C GLY A 91 14.72 -12.61 -1.46
N GLN A 92 14.69 -13.48 -0.45
CA GLN A 92 15.13 -14.87 -0.64
C GLN A 92 13.98 -15.75 -1.14
N SER A 93 14.17 -16.31 -2.33
CA SER A 93 13.19 -17.16 -2.99
C SER A 93 13.16 -18.57 -2.41
N VAL A 94 12.02 -19.25 -2.51
CA VAL A 94 11.95 -20.70 -2.31
C VAL A 94 12.58 -21.43 -3.50
N GLY A 95 13.31 -22.50 -3.19
CA GLY A 95 13.86 -23.42 -4.17
C GLY A 95 12.90 -24.57 -4.44
N LEU A 96 12.87 -25.06 -5.67
CA LEU A 96 12.24 -26.35 -5.99
C LEU A 96 13.05 -27.50 -5.38
N GLY A 97 12.42 -28.65 -5.15
CA GLY A 97 13.06 -29.77 -4.45
C GLY A 97 13.14 -29.58 -2.94
N LYS A 98 12.45 -28.57 -2.38
CA LYS A 98 12.55 -28.20 -0.97
C LYS A 98 11.21 -28.28 -0.24
N ALA A 99 11.28 -28.66 1.03
CA ALA A 99 10.18 -28.71 1.96
C ALA A 99 10.45 -27.74 3.11
N TYR A 100 9.59 -26.73 3.21
CA TYR A 100 9.61 -25.66 4.21
C TYR A 100 8.67 -26.01 5.35
N ALA A 101 9.14 -25.87 6.58
CA ALA A 101 8.30 -26.09 7.77
C ALA A 101 8.06 -24.77 8.49
N TYR A 102 6.81 -24.55 8.90
CA TYR A 102 6.44 -23.50 9.85
C TYR A 102 6.14 -24.15 11.20
N GLU A 103 6.97 -23.82 12.17
CA GLU A 103 6.99 -24.35 13.54
C GLU A 103 6.38 -23.32 14.51
N GLU A 104 6.27 -23.70 15.80
CA GLU A 104 5.75 -22.80 16.86
C GLU A 104 6.54 -21.48 16.97
N ASN A 105 7.85 -21.52 16.71
CA ASN A 105 8.75 -20.36 16.79
C ASN A 105 8.91 -19.60 15.46
N GLY A 106 8.18 -19.98 14.41
CA GLY A 106 8.28 -19.41 13.08
C GLY A 106 8.79 -20.39 12.04
N TRP A 107 9.29 -19.89 10.92
CA TRP A 107 9.78 -20.73 9.84
C TRP A 107 11.10 -21.43 10.19
N ASP A 108 11.22 -22.68 9.80
CA ASP A 108 12.51 -23.38 9.72
C ASP A 108 13.35 -22.73 8.60
N LEU A 109 14.59 -22.36 8.93
CA LEU A 109 15.52 -21.72 8.00
C LEU A 109 16.34 -22.75 7.21
N ASP A 110 16.28 -24.04 7.59
CA ASP A 110 16.98 -25.13 6.90
C ASP A 110 15.98 -26.08 6.20
N PRO A 111 15.55 -25.75 4.97
CA PRO A 111 14.52 -26.53 4.29
C PRO A 111 15.00 -27.94 3.91
N LYS A 112 14.15 -28.92 4.21
CA LYS A 112 14.39 -30.34 3.92
C LYS A 112 14.22 -30.65 2.44
N ASN A 113 14.57 -31.87 2.05
CA ASN A 113 14.29 -32.34 0.69
C ASN A 113 12.79 -32.54 0.48
N GLY A 114 12.29 -32.02 -0.64
CA GLY A 114 10.90 -32.14 -1.11
C GLY A 114 10.84 -32.66 -2.55
N PRO A 115 9.67 -32.58 -3.20
CA PRO A 115 9.50 -33.01 -4.59
C PRO A 115 10.33 -32.17 -5.55
N SER A 116 11.01 -32.77 -6.53
CA SER A 116 12.01 -32.10 -7.38
C SER A 116 11.46 -30.96 -8.25
N ASP A 117 10.19 -31.05 -8.65
CA ASP A 117 9.49 -30.12 -9.55
C ASP A 117 8.56 -29.14 -8.79
N ALA A 118 8.53 -29.22 -7.47
CA ALA A 118 7.68 -28.42 -6.62
C ALA A 118 8.45 -27.93 -5.38
N PHE A 119 7.79 -27.14 -4.55
CA PHE A 119 8.18 -27.00 -3.16
C PHE A 119 7.00 -27.34 -2.26
N GLU A 120 7.28 -27.70 -1.01
CA GLU A 120 6.28 -28.07 -0.02
C GLU A 120 6.29 -27.06 1.13
N ILE A 121 5.11 -26.70 1.65
CA ILE A 121 4.95 -26.01 2.92
C ILE A 121 4.27 -26.97 3.88
N ARG A 122 4.88 -27.19 5.05
CA ARG A 122 4.30 -27.94 6.18
C ARG A 122 4.05 -27.01 7.35
N ASN A 123 2.89 -27.14 7.97
CA ASN A 123 2.50 -26.41 9.16
C ASN A 123 2.48 -27.36 10.36
N HIS A 124 3.54 -27.36 11.16
CA HIS A 124 3.65 -28.21 12.34
C HIS A 124 3.12 -27.53 13.62
N VAL A 125 2.47 -26.36 13.50
CA VAL A 125 1.88 -25.69 14.66
C VAL A 125 0.70 -26.51 15.18
N LYS A 126 0.81 -26.93 16.45
CA LYS A 126 -0.15 -27.84 17.11
C LYS A 126 -1.53 -27.24 17.33
N ILE A 127 -1.63 -25.91 17.47
CA ILE A 127 -2.88 -25.21 17.78
C ILE A 127 -2.97 -23.92 16.96
N GLY A 128 -4.06 -23.77 16.21
CA GLY A 128 -4.42 -22.55 15.49
C GLY A 128 -4.47 -22.72 13.96
N ILE A 129 -5.02 -21.70 13.29
CA ILE A 129 -5.02 -21.61 11.83
C ILE A 129 -3.88 -20.69 11.43
N SER A 130 -2.92 -21.22 10.67
CA SER A 130 -1.88 -20.43 10.02
C SER A 130 -2.22 -20.36 8.55
N ASN A 131 -2.53 -19.15 8.07
CA ASN A 131 -2.69 -18.94 6.64
C ASN A 131 -1.31 -18.64 6.06
N TYR A 132 -1.03 -19.25 4.92
CA TYR A 132 0.20 -19.02 4.17
C TYR A 132 -0.15 -18.42 2.82
N TYR A 133 0.79 -17.67 2.27
CA TYR A 133 0.71 -17.26 0.89
C TYR A 133 1.95 -17.73 0.14
N VAL A 134 1.78 -18.01 -1.14
CA VAL A 134 2.89 -18.04 -2.10
C VAL A 134 2.80 -16.74 -2.89
N GLY A 135 3.93 -16.07 -3.05
CA GLY A 135 4.07 -14.81 -3.76
C GLY A 135 5.06 -14.88 -4.91
N SER A 136 5.02 -13.86 -5.75
CA SER A 136 5.99 -13.61 -6.82
C SER A 136 6.20 -12.12 -6.96
N THR A 137 7.42 -11.73 -7.30
CA THR A 137 7.77 -10.32 -7.54
C THR A 137 7.39 -9.90 -8.96
N LEU A 138 6.85 -8.69 -9.09
CA LEU A 138 6.70 -7.98 -10.36
C LEU A 138 7.94 -7.12 -10.59
N VAL A 139 8.49 -7.14 -11.80
CA VAL A 139 9.68 -6.32 -12.12
C VAL A 139 9.36 -4.83 -12.01
N ALA A 140 8.14 -4.43 -12.34
CA ALA A 140 7.73 -3.03 -12.34
C ALA A 140 7.66 -2.40 -10.94
N THR A 141 7.22 -3.16 -9.93
CA THR A 141 7.06 -2.64 -8.56
C THR A 141 8.22 -3.01 -7.65
N GLY A 142 8.94 -4.11 -7.93
CA GLY A 142 9.96 -4.67 -7.04
C GLY A 142 9.38 -5.36 -5.80
N ASP A 143 8.08 -5.17 -5.54
CA ASP A 143 7.38 -5.73 -4.38
C ASP A 143 6.92 -7.17 -4.62
N GLU A 144 7.03 -7.98 -3.58
CA GLU A 144 6.46 -9.32 -3.52
C GLU A 144 4.93 -9.23 -3.42
N SER A 145 4.23 -9.82 -4.38
CA SER A 145 2.76 -9.85 -4.39
C SER A 145 2.24 -11.27 -4.22
N PRO A 146 1.25 -11.51 -3.34
CA PRO A 146 0.68 -12.84 -3.15
C PRO A 146 -0.06 -13.28 -4.42
N ILE A 147 0.22 -14.51 -4.87
CA ILE A 147 -0.41 -15.12 -6.05
C ILE A 147 -1.39 -16.23 -5.66
N ILE A 148 -1.16 -16.87 -4.52
CA ILE A 148 -2.07 -17.86 -3.93
C ILE A 148 -2.08 -17.71 -2.41
N VAL A 149 -3.22 -18.00 -1.80
CA VAL A 149 -3.36 -18.07 -0.34
C VAL A 149 -3.95 -19.41 0.04
N VAL A 150 -3.41 -20.01 1.10
CA VAL A 150 -3.79 -21.32 1.58
C VAL A 150 -4.17 -21.22 3.06
N ASP A 151 -5.40 -21.67 3.34
CA ASP A 151 -5.87 -21.91 4.70
C ASP A 151 -5.35 -23.28 5.15
N ALA A 152 -4.35 -23.30 6.04
CA ALA A 152 -3.80 -24.54 6.58
C ALA A 152 -4.24 -24.73 8.04
N LEU A 153 -4.83 -25.90 8.29
CA LEU A 153 -5.15 -26.38 9.64
C LEU A 153 -3.89 -26.98 10.28
N CYS A 154 -3.95 -27.23 11.60
CA CYS A 154 -2.86 -27.83 12.37
C CYS A 154 -2.35 -29.12 11.71
N ASP A 155 -1.02 -29.29 11.66
CA ASP A 155 -0.33 -30.46 11.10
C ASP A 155 -0.66 -30.77 9.62
N GLY A 156 -0.98 -29.72 8.85
CA GLY A 156 -1.27 -29.81 7.41
C GLY A 156 -0.10 -29.40 6.52
N GLY A 157 -0.20 -29.66 5.23
CA GLY A 157 0.77 -29.20 4.25
C GLY A 157 0.19 -29.04 2.85
N ALA A 158 0.97 -28.44 1.96
CA ALA A 158 0.63 -28.28 0.55
C ALA A 158 1.91 -28.26 -0.29
N THR A 159 1.85 -28.90 -1.45
CA THR A 159 2.87 -28.78 -2.49
C THR A 159 2.43 -27.74 -3.50
N PHE A 160 3.41 -27.03 -4.07
CA PHE A 160 3.20 -25.96 -5.03
C PHE A 160 4.16 -26.13 -6.20
N THR A 161 3.59 -26.28 -7.39
CA THR A 161 4.33 -26.40 -8.65
C THR A 161 4.15 -25.09 -9.42
N PRO A 162 5.23 -24.34 -9.69
CA PRO A 162 5.17 -23.16 -10.54
C PRO A 162 4.66 -23.54 -11.93
N ILE A 163 3.78 -22.71 -12.49
CA ILE A 163 3.42 -22.79 -13.90
C ILE A 163 3.62 -21.43 -14.54
N GLU A 164 4.15 -21.42 -15.75
CA GLU A 164 4.40 -20.18 -16.48
C GLU A 164 3.14 -19.76 -17.22
N THR A 165 2.10 -19.48 -16.46
CA THR A 165 0.80 -19.06 -16.96
C THR A 165 0.35 -17.80 -16.24
N VAL A 166 -0.11 -16.83 -17.00
CA VAL A 166 -0.75 -15.62 -16.48
C VAL A 166 -2.14 -15.48 -17.06
N ALA A 167 -3.04 -14.91 -16.27
CA ALA A 167 -4.40 -14.62 -16.69
C ALA A 167 -4.72 -13.13 -16.49
N PHE A 168 -5.51 -12.59 -17.40
CA PHE A 168 -5.92 -11.18 -17.39
C PHE A 168 -7.44 -11.06 -17.50
N ILE A 169 -8.00 -10.13 -16.74
CA ILE A 169 -9.41 -9.73 -16.83
C ILE A 169 -9.52 -8.23 -16.56
N LEU A 170 -10.41 -7.55 -17.29
CA LEU A 170 -10.83 -6.18 -17.00
C LEU A 170 -12.14 -6.24 -16.22
N ALA A 171 -12.23 -5.48 -15.13
CA ALA A 171 -13.46 -5.32 -14.34
C ALA A 171 -13.72 -3.85 -14.02
N GLN A 172 -14.97 -3.42 -14.05
CA GLN A 172 -15.40 -2.08 -13.65
C GLN A 172 -15.38 -1.94 -12.13
N LYS A 173 -14.89 -0.81 -11.60
CA LYS A 173 -15.03 -0.50 -10.17
C LYS A 173 -16.51 -0.51 -9.78
N LYS A 174 -16.82 -1.10 -8.63
CA LYS A 174 -18.18 -1.09 -8.08
C LYS A 174 -18.67 0.34 -7.93
N TYR A 175 -19.85 0.62 -8.47
CA TYR A 175 -20.58 1.86 -8.20
C TYR A 175 -21.97 1.54 -7.65
N ASP A 176 -22.43 2.42 -6.77
CA ASP A 176 -23.74 2.33 -6.15
C ASP A 176 -24.78 2.99 -7.07
N ALA A 177 -25.71 2.18 -7.59
CA ALA A 177 -26.86 2.63 -8.36
C ALA A 177 -28.13 2.65 -7.50
N GLY A 178 -28.02 3.04 -6.22
CA GLY A 178 -29.09 3.13 -5.24
C GLY A 178 -29.26 1.83 -4.45
N THR A 179 -30.02 0.87 -5.00
CA THR A 179 -30.25 -0.43 -4.33
C THR A 179 -29.40 -1.56 -4.91
N LEU A 180 -28.60 -1.28 -5.94
CA LEU A 180 -27.79 -2.26 -6.65
C LEU A 180 -26.33 -1.82 -6.65
N ILE A 181 -25.46 -2.71 -6.20
CA ILE A 181 -24.03 -2.62 -6.45
C ILE A 181 -23.78 -3.33 -7.77
N VAL A 182 -23.45 -2.57 -8.81
CA VAL A 182 -23.22 -3.10 -10.16
C VAL A 182 -21.72 -3.26 -10.40
N GLU A 183 -21.35 -4.39 -10.98
CA GLU A 183 -19.97 -4.70 -11.36
C GLU A 183 -19.99 -5.42 -12.71
N ALA A 184 -19.23 -4.89 -13.68
CA ALA A 184 -19.10 -5.47 -15.01
C ALA A 184 -17.72 -6.10 -15.17
N PHE A 185 -17.68 -7.30 -15.73
CA PHE A 185 -16.45 -8.03 -16.01
C PHE A 185 -16.38 -8.35 -17.50
N SER A 186 -15.21 -8.11 -18.10
CA SER A 186 -14.88 -8.61 -19.43
C SER A 186 -14.73 -10.14 -19.43
N GLY A 187 -14.66 -10.76 -20.61
CA GLY A 187 -14.02 -12.08 -20.74
C GLY A 187 -12.53 -11.98 -20.41
N GLY A 188 -11.87 -13.11 -20.15
CA GLY A 188 -10.45 -13.11 -19.80
C GLY A 188 -9.57 -13.85 -20.80
N SER A 189 -8.26 -13.63 -20.66
CA SER A 189 -7.23 -14.31 -21.45
C SER A 189 -6.25 -15.07 -20.57
N LEU A 190 -5.84 -16.24 -21.02
CA LEU A 190 -4.75 -17.04 -20.48
C LEU A 190 -3.59 -17.03 -21.46
N VAL A 191 -2.38 -16.81 -20.94
CA VAL A 191 -1.12 -16.90 -21.68
C VAL A 191 -0.22 -17.89 -20.95
N THR A 192 0.10 -19.01 -21.60
CA THR A 192 0.97 -20.07 -21.07
C THR A 192 2.25 -20.14 -21.89
N PHE A 193 3.39 -19.98 -21.23
CA PHE A 193 4.71 -20.12 -21.83
C PHE A 193 5.12 -21.59 -21.82
N VAL A 194 5.60 -22.08 -22.98
CA VAL A 194 6.03 -23.47 -23.15
C VAL A 194 7.43 -23.50 -23.75
N GLY A 195 8.28 -24.41 -23.27
CA GLY A 195 9.66 -24.55 -23.73
C GLY A 195 10.50 -23.31 -23.41
N ALA A 196 11.21 -22.78 -24.42
CA ALA A 196 12.08 -21.61 -24.27
C ALA A 196 11.35 -20.27 -24.40
N ALA A 197 10.04 -20.26 -24.66
CA ALA A 197 9.29 -19.02 -24.82
C ALA A 197 9.21 -18.26 -23.50
N ASN A 198 9.54 -16.97 -23.53
CA ASN A 198 9.44 -16.09 -22.37
C ASN A 198 8.81 -14.73 -22.69
N GLN A 199 8.31 -14.54 -23.91
CA GLN A 199 7.66 -13.30 -24.35
C GLN A 199 6.38 -13.62 -25.11
N ALA A 200 5.33 -12.85 -24.88
CA ALA A 200 4.07 -12.93 -25.61
C ALA A 200 3.51 -11.54 -25.84
N THR A 201 2.83 -11.33 -26.97
CA THR A 201 2.08 -10.11 -27.25
C THR A 201 0.62 -10.46 -27.50
N ILE A 202 -0.28 -9.86 -26.74
CA ILE A 202 -1.72 -9.98 -26.89
C ILE A 202 -2.34 -8.60 -27.12
N THR A 203 -3.53 -8.57 -27.68
CA THR A 203 -4.35 -7.36 -27.83
C THR A 203 -5.67 -7.52 -27.12
N TYR A 204 -6.22 -6.39 -26.68
CA TYR A 204 -7.61 -6.28 -26.26
C TYR A 204 -8.29 -5.18 -27.06
N ASP A 205 -9.45 -5.49 -27.64
CA ASP A 205 -10.25 -4.59 -28.47
C ASP A 205 -11.72 -4.70 -28.09
N LEU A 206 -12.31 -3.59 -27.64
CA LEU A 206 -13.72 -3.53 -27.22
C LEU A 206 -14.71 -3.73 -28.36
N HIS A 207 -14.38 -3.29 -29.57
CA HIS A 207 -15.26 -3.38 -30.73
C HIS A 207 -15.03 -4.66 -31.54
N GLY A 208 -13.94 -5.37 -31.25
CA GLY A 208 -13.57 -6.62 -31.87
C GLY A 208 -13.89 -7.84 -31.03
N GLU A 209 -13.01 -8.83 -31.06
CA GLU A 209 -13.20 -10.11 -30.37
C GLU A 209 -12.74 -10.10 -28.88
N GLY A 210 -12.53 -8.92 -28.29
CA GLY A 210 -11.86 -8.78 -27.00
C GLY A 210 -10.39 -9.22 -27.09
N TRP A 211 -10.01 -10.16 -26.23
CA TRP A 211 -8.63 -10.66 -26.15
C TRP A 211 -8.24 -11.49 -27.39
N LYS A 212 -7.06 -11.25 -27.98
CA LYS A 212 -6.49 -12.11 -29.05
C LYS A 212 -4.94 -12.03 -29.07
N PRO A 213 -4.23 -13.06 -29.56
CA PRO A 213 -2.79 -12.97 -29.77
C PRO A 213 -2.47 -12.04 -30.95
N VAL A 214 -1.31 -11.36 -30.91
CA VAL A 214 -0.85 -10.50 -32.03
C VAL A 214 -0.23 -11.31 -33.16
N THR A 215 0.50 -12.37 -32.83
CA THR A 215 1.15 -13.25 -33.80
C THR A 215 0.62 -14.68 -33.69
N VAL A 216 0.42 -15.34 -34.83
CA VAL A 216 0.04 -16.76 -34.92
C VAL A 216 1.04 -17.47 -35.85
N PRO A 217 1.71 -18.55 -35.41
CA PRO A 217 1.65 -19.12 -34.06
C PRO A 217 2.39 -18.23 -33.05
N SER A 218 1.75 -17.96 -31.92
CA SER A 218 2.40 -17.28 -30.80
C SER A 218 3.39 -18.24 -30.13
N PRO A 219 4.59 -17.79 -29.72
CA PRO A 219 5.52 -18.61 -28.94
C PRO A 219 4.94 -19.03 -27.58
N ALA A 220 3.91 -18.35 -27.09
CA ALA A 220 3.09 -18.77 -25.95
C ALA A 220 1.72 -19.32 -26.41
N GLN A 221 1.20 -20.32 -25.70
CA GLN A 221 -0.17 -20.77 -25.87
C GLN A 221 -1.14 -19.71 -25.34
N PHE A 222 -2.12 -19.37 -26.16
CA PHE A 222 -3.15 -18.39 -25.81
C PHE A 222 -4.52 -19.08 -25.77
N SER A 223 -5.32 -18.80 -24.75
CA SER A 223 -6.72 -19.19 -24.72
C SER A 223 -7.60 -18.10 -24.11
N LYS A 224 -8.84 -17.99 -24.60
CA LYS A 224 -9.86 -17.11 -24.00
C LYS A 224 -10.68 -17.92 -23.02
N PHE A 225 -11.10 -17.30 -21.92
CA PHE A 225 -12.11 -17.85 -21.02
C PHE A 225 -13.23 -16.84 -20.81
N ARG A 226 -14.44 -17.34 -20.54
CA ARG A 226 -15.66 -16.53 -20.45
C ARG A 226 -16.34 -16.76 -19.10
N SER A 227 -17.38 -15.96 -18.84
CA SER A 227 -18.22 -16.13 -17.67
C SER A 227 -18.82 -17.55 -17.61
N GLY A 228 -19.01 -18.05 -16.39
CA GLY A 228 -19.51 -19.40 -16.14
C GLY A 228 -18.45 -20.51 -16.10
N THR A 229 -17.20 -20.24 -16.50
CA THR A 229 -16.09 -21.19 -16.27
C THR A 229 -15.63 -21.16 -14.80
N PRO A 230 -15.19 -22.29 -14.22
CA PRO A 230 -14.67 -22.31 -12.84
C PRO A 230 -13.49 -21.34 -12.64
N LEU A 231 -12.61 -21.24 -13.64
CA LEU A 231 -11.49 -20.29 -13.63
C LEU A 231 -11.98 -18.84 -13.55
N TYR A 232 -12.97 -18.48 -14.36
CA TYR A 232 -13.55 -17.14 -14.33
C TYR A 232 -14.14 -16.82 -12.97
N GLN A 233 -14.93 -17.74 -12.39
CA GLN A 233 -15.53 -17.54 -11.06
C GLN A 233 -14.48 -17.36 -9.96
N ALA A 234 -13.39 -18.14 -10.01
CA ALA A 234 -12.28 -18.00 -9.06
C ALA A 234 -11.59 -16.63 -9.18
N MET A 235 -11.37 -16.16 -10.41
CA MET A 235 -10.74 -14.86 -10.68
C MET A 235 -11.64 -13.69 -10.30
N THR A 236 -12.92 -13.71 -10.69
CA THR A 236 -13.86 -12.63 -10.33
C THR A 236 -14.06 -12.55 -8.82
N GLY A 237 -14.10 -13.71 -8.13
CA GLY A 237 -14.12 -13.74 -6.67
C GLY A 237 -12.88 -13.07 -6.06
N ALA A 238 -11.68 -13.35 -6.57
CA ALA A 238 -10.44 -12.74 -6.09
C ALA A 238 -10.33 -11.23 -6.43
N SER A 239 -10.81 -10.80 -7.60
CA SER A 239 -10.87 -9.38 -7.98
C SER A 239 -11.84 -8.59 -7.08
N GLN A 240 -13.00 -9.17 -6.77
CA GLN A 240 -13.97 -8.57 -5.84
C GLN A 240 -13.39 -8.37 -4.45
N GLN A 241 -12.57 -9.33 -3.99
CA GLN A 241 -11.87 -9.22 -2.72
C GLN A 241 -10.86 -8.06 -2.74
N ALA A 242 -10.05 -7.94 -3.80
CA ALA A 242 -9.09 -6.85 -3.94
C ALA A 242 -9.77 -5.46 -3.93
N LEU A 243 -10.91 -5.32 -4.62
CA LEU A 243 -11.70 -4.09 -4.62
C LEU A 243 -12.26 -3.74 -3.23
N ALA A 244 -12.75 -4.73 -2.50
CA ALA A 244 -13.25 -4.51 -1.14
C ALA A 244 -12.14 -4.05 -0.17
N VAL A 245 -10.90 -4.52 -0.36
CA VAL A 245 -9.74 -4.06 0.42
C VAL A 245 -9.49 -2.58 0.18
N ALA A 246 -9.44 -2.16 -1.09
CA ALA A 246 -9.19 -0.78 -1.48
C ALA A 246 -10.28 0.17 -0.94
N ALA A 247 -11.55 -0.25 -0.98
CA ALA A 247 -12.65 0.51 -0.43
C ALA A 247 -12.51 0.73 1.09
N VAL A 248 -12.15 -0.32 1.85
CA VAL A 248 -11.92 -0.22 3.30
C VAL A 248 -10.73 0.69 3.63
N GLN A 249 -9.64 0.62 2.85
CA GLN A 249 -8.48 1.50 3.04
C GLN A 249 -8.83 2.97 2.78
N LEU A 250 -9.63 3.24 1.74
CA LEU A 250 -10.09 4.60 1.43
C LEU A 250 -11.00 5.14 2.53
N GLU A 251 -11.94 4.35 3.05
CA GLU A 251 -12.81 4.75 4.17
C GLU A 251 -12.01 5.07 5.44
N ALA A 252 -10.98 4.28 5.75
CA ALA A 252 -10.10 4.57 6.88
C ALA A 252 -9.37 5.92 6.72
N LEU A 253 -8.91 6.23 5.50
CA LEU A 253 -8.25 7.50 5.19
C LEU A 253 -9.23 8.68 5.27
N LEU A 254 -10.44 8.52 4.73
CA LEU A 254 -11.50 9.52 4.82
C LEU A 254 -11.93 9.78 6.27
N SER A 255 -12.03 8.73 7.09
CA SER A 255 -12.32 8.86 8.52
C SER A 255 -11.23 9.64 9.25
N SER A 256 -9.96 9.36 8.97
CA SER A 256 -8.84 10.13 9.53
C SER A 256 -8.92 11.60 9.13
N TYR A 257 -9.22 11.88 7.87
CA TYR A 257 -9.34 13.25 7.36
C TYR A 257 -10.51 14.01 8.02
N ARG A 258 -11.67 13.36 8.15
CA ARG A 258 -12.83 13.93 8.87
C ARG A 258 -12.50 14.23 10.33
N GLN A 259 -11.74 13.37 10.99
CA GLN A 259 -11.31 13.62 12.37
C GLN A 259 -10.34 14.81 12.46
N THR A 260 -9.42 14.95 11.50
CA THR A 260 -8.54 16.14 11.40
C THR A 260 -9.36 17.41 11.18
N LEU A 261 -10.36 17.39 10.29
CA LEU A 261 -11.25 18.53 10.07
C LEU A 261 -12.09 18.86 11.31
N ALA A 262 -12.69 17.87 11.95
CA ALA A 262 -13.46 18.07 13.18
C ALA A 262 -12.60 18.66 14.30
N ASN A 263 -11.33 18.23 14.40
CA ASN A 263 -10.38 18.85 15.31
C ASN A 263 -10.16 20.32 14.90
N LEU A 264 -9.87 20.63 13.64
CA LEU A 264 -9.70 22.01 13.18
C LEU A 264 -10.93 22.90 13.45
N GLU A 265 -12.14 22.38 13.25
CA GLU A 265 -13.40 23.10 13.51
C GLU A 265 -13.62 23.35 15.00
N LEU A 266 -13.34 22.35 15.87
CA LEU A 266 -13.41 22.52 17.32
C LEU A 266 -12.48 23.64 17.80
N HIS A 267 -11.27 23.74 17.21
CA HIS A 267 -10.31 24.81 17.50
C HIS A 267 -10.73 26.17 16.95
N SER A 268 -11.58 26.24 15.91
CA SER A 268 -12.13 27.51 15.41
C SER A 268 -13.25 28.08 16.31
N SER A 269 -13.85 27.22 17.15
CA SER A 269 -14.97 27.59 18.04
C SER A 269 -14.56 28.02 19.46
N LEU A 270 -13.29 27.83 19.82
CA LEU A 270 -12.72 28.27 21.10
C LEU A 270 -12.08 29.64 20.94
N ALA A 271 -12.61 30.63 21.68
CA ALA A 271 -12.03 31.91 22.10
C ALA A 271 -10.99 32.59 21.18
N GLU A 272 -11.26 33.84 20.79
CA GLU A 272 -10.34 34.81 20.19
C GLU A 272 -8.87 34.35 20.17
N VAL A 273 -8.45 33.73 19.06
CA VAL A 273 -7.11 33.17 18.90
C VAL A 273 -6.10 34.27 19.15
N LYS A 274 -5.42 34.21 20.30
CA LYS A 274 -4.42 35.20 20.68
C LYS A 274 -3.06 34.75 20.18
N ALA A 275 -2.58 35.42 19.14
CA ALA A 275 -1.34 35.07 18.47
C ALA A 275 -0.12 35.68 19.17
N VAL A 276 1.01 34.98 19.05
CA VAL A 276 2.36 35.51 19.20
C VAL A 276 2.79 36.06 17.85
N ASN A 277 3.00 37.38 17.78
CA ASN A 277 3.51 38.07 16.61
C ASN A 277 5.02 38.24 16.75
N SER A 278 5.76 37.60 15.84
CA SER A 278 7.22 37.61 15.82
C SER A 278 7.67 38.28 14.52
N TYR A 279 7.95 39.58 14.57
CA TYR A 279 8.31 40.39 13.41
C TYR A 279 9.80 40.68 13.39
N SER A 280 10.53 39.98 12.51
CA SER A 280 11.98 40.07 12.38
C SER A 280 12.75 39.66 13.64
N VAL A 281 12.35 38.56 14.27
CA VAL A 281 12.96 38.04 15.51
C VAL A 281 13.84 36.84 15.20
N PRO A 282 15.18 36.92 15.36
CA PRO A 282 16.05 35.76 15.33
C PRO A 282 15.59 34.72 16.35
N THR A 283 15.26 33.52 15.89
CA THR A 283 14.71 32.44 16.71
C THR A 283 15.50 31.16 16.48
N THR A 284 15.93 30.52 17.57
CA THR A 284 16.67 29.24 17.51
C THR A 284 15.85 28.09 18.12
N ASN A 285 15.88 26.93 17.46
CA ASN A 285 15.29 25.70 17.97
C ASN A 285 16.33 24.84 18.71
N SER A 286 16.31 24.87 20.05
CA SER A 286 17.20 24.05 20.88
C SER A 286 16.64 22.66 21.21
N LEU A 287 15.49 22.28 20.63
CA LEU A 287 14.87 20.98 20.86
C LEU A 287 15.46 19.91 19.94
N ALA A 288 15.35 18.65 20.35
CA ALA A 288 15.83 17.49 19.59
C ALA A 288 14.89 17.09 18.43
N TYR A 289 13.84 17.86 18.16
CA TYR A 289 12.84 17.58 17.12
C TYR A 289 12.47 18.84 16.36
N ARG A 290 11.93 18.64 15.15
CA ARG A 290 11.45 19.72 14.30
C ARG A 290 10.24 20.39 14.95
N VAL A 291 10.24 21.72 14.94
CA VAL A 291 9.11 22.54 15.39
C VAL A 291 8.52 23.28 14.21
N SER A 292 7.22 23.13 13.98
CA SER A 292 6.46 23.94 13.04
C SER A 292 5.59 24.94 13.80
N PHE A 293 5.59 26.20 13.39
CA PHE A 293 4.77 27.26 13.94
C PHE A 293 3.46 27.33 13.17
N LEU A 294 2.32 27.28 13.86
CA LEU A 294 1.01 27.26 13.24
C LEU A 294 0.22 28.52 13.60
N LEU A 295 -0.52 29.04 12.62
CA LEU A 295 -1.57 30.02 12.83
C LEU A 295 -2.87 29.41 12.34
N ARG A 296 -3.83 29.20 13.24
CA ARG A 296 -5.13 28.57 12.94
C ARG A 296 -4.97 27.24 12.20
N GLY A 297 -3.98 26.45 12.62
CA GLY A 297 -3.66 25.14 12.04
C GLY A 297 -2.87 25.20 10.72
N VAL A 298 -2.51 26.38 10.20
CA VAL A 298 -1.69 26.52 8.99
C VAL A 298 -0.24 26.78 9.37
N ILE A 299 0.68 25.97 8.86
CA ILE A 299 2.13 26.12 9.08
C ILE A 299 2.60 27.44 8.47
N GLN A 300 3.19 28.30 9.31
CA GLN A 300 3.77 29.59 8.92
C GLN A 300 5.30 29.48 8.73
N ALA A 301 5.97 28.70 9.57
CA ALA A 301 7.39 28.43 9.49
C ALA A 301 7.74 27.07 10.12
N SER A 302 8.97 26.61 9.94
CA SER A 302 9.50 25.45 10.65
C SER A 302 10.97 25.63 10.93
N LEU A 303 11.44 25.05 12.03
CA LEU A 303 12.85 24.98 12.40
C LEU A 303 13.23 23.52 12.69
N GLU A 304 14.27 23.04 12.03
CA GLU A 304 14.91 21.76 12.34
C GLU A 304 15.70 21.85 13.67
N PRO A 305 16.08 20.71 14.28
CA PRO A 305 16.90 20.71 15.49
C PRO A 305 18.21 21.50 15.31
N GLY A 306 18.45 22.48 16.17
CA GLY A 306 19.63 23.35 16.12
C GLY A 306 19.59 24.47 15.07
N GLU A 307 18.53 24.56 14.28
CA GLU A 307 18.37 25.62 13.27
C GLU A 307 18.03 26.96 13.93
N ALA A 308 18.50 28.05 13.31
CA ALA A 308 18.14 29.41 13.66
C ALA A 308 17.66 30.18 12.43
N GLN A 309 16.53 30.87 12.55
CA GLN A 309 15.95 31.69 11.49
C GLN A 309 15.37 32.99 12.07
N THR A 310 15.45 34.08 11.31
CA THR A 310 14.68 35.29 11.60
C THR A 310 13.22 35.06 11.22
N LEU A 311 12.34 35.00 12.22
CA LEU A 311 10.91 34.80 12.02
C LEU A 311 10.20 36.13 11.73
N ASN A 312 9.31 36.11 10.75
CA ASN A 312 8.40 37.21 10.39
C ASN A 312 6.98 36.65 10.23
N ILE A 313 6.44 36.10 11.32
CA ILE A 313 5.19 35.31 11.33
C ILE A 313 4.35 35.64 12.56
N SER A 314 3.05 35.33 12.48
CA SER A 314 2.16 35.21 13.63
C SER A 314 1.85 33.75 13.86
N PHE A 315 1.79 33.28 15.10
CA PHE A 315 1.45 31.88 15.41
C PHE A 315 0.71 31.77 16.75
N ASP A 316 -0.08 30.71 16.91
CA ASP A 316 -0.89 30.43 18.12
C ASP A 316 -0.57 29.07 18.76
N SER A 317 0.12 28.20 18.02
CA SER A 317 0.42 26.82 18.42
C SER A 317 1.69 26.32 17.75
N LEU A 318 2.26 25.25 18.32
CA LEU A 318 3.46 24.59 17.82
C LEU A 318 3.17 23.12 17.52
N MET A 319 3.60 22.62 16.37
CA MET A 319 3.58 21.19 16.04
C MET A 319 4.98 20.62 16.17
N LEU A 320 5.11 19.60 17.00
CA LEU A 320 6.35 18.90 17.30
C LEU A 320 6.38 17.61 16.48
N VAL A 321 7.42 17.45 15.66
CA VAL A 321 7.60 16.28 14.80
C VAL A 321 8.86 15.53 15.23
N ASN A 322 8.67 14.41 15.94
CA ASN A 322 9.76 13.57 16.45
C ASN A 322 9.62 12.14 15.91
N PRO A 323 10.26 11.79 14.78
CA PRO A 323 10.19 10.44 14.23
C PRO A 323 10.75 9.41 15.24
N PRO A 324 10.09 8.25 15.45
CA PRO A 324 8.92 7.72 14.74
C PRO A 324 7.56 8.09 15.36
N ALA A 325 7.53 8.94 16.38
CA ALA A 325 6.28 9.33 17.05
C ALA A 325 5.38 10.16 16.12
N ALA A 326 4.07 10.03 16.33
CA ALA A 326 3.09 10.86 15.65
C ALA A 326 3.29 12.34 16.01
N PRO A 327 3.04 13.28 15.08
CA PRO A 327 3.10 14.71 15.38
C PRO A 327 2.19 15.09 16.55
N ARG A 328 2.66 15.97 17.43
CA ARG A 328 1.89 16.52 18.55
C ARG A 328 1.77 18.02 18.41
N VAL A 329 0.56 18.56 18.53
CA VAL A 329 0.33 20.01 18.61
C VAL A 329 0.23 20.43 20.09
N VAL A 330 0.90 21.51 20.45
CA VAL A 330 0.84 22.14 21.78
C VAL A 330 0.37 23.58 21.65
N TYR A 331 -0.36 24.06 22.65
CA TYR A 331 -1.05 25.34 22.60
C TYR A 331 -0.56 26.27 23.70
N GLN A 332 -0.60 27.58 23.41
CA GLN A 332 -0.24 28.60 24.38
C GLN A 332 -1.08 28.46 25.67
N ASN A 333 -0.43 28.50 26.83
CA ASN A 333 -1.09 28.37 28.12
C ASN A 333 -0.46 29.32 29.17
N PRO A 334 -1.18 30.37 29.64
CA PRO A 334 -2.51 30.77 29.21
C PRO A 334 -2.50 31.44 27.82
N PRO A 335 -3.59 31.38 27.04
CA PRO A 335 -3.70 32.12 25.77
C PRO A 335 -3.60 33.64 25.97
N ALA A 336 -2.66 34.30 25.29
CA ALA A 336 -2.37 35.72 25.42
C ALA A 336 -1.85 36.31 24.11
N ALA A 337 -2.30 37.53 23.78
CA ALA A 337 -1.83 38.20 22.56
C ALA A 337 -0.47 38.80 22.87
N ILE A 338 0.55 38.33 22.18
CA ILE A 338 1.94 38.70 22.45
C ILE A 338 2.51 39.31 21.18
N THR A 339 3.14 40.47 21.32
CA THR A 339 3.92 41.07 20.24
C THR A 339 5.37 41.11 20.71
N VAL A 340 6.23 40.36 20.02
CA VAL A 340 7.66 40.39 20.25
C VAL A 340 8.23 41.57 19.48
N SER A 341 8.86 42.50 20.20
CA SER A 341 9.45 43.68 19.58
C SER A 341 10.59 43.31 18.63
N PRO A 342 10.71 43.97 17.47
CA PRO A 342 11.90 43.85 16.63
C PRO A 342 13.17 44.17 17.44
N GLY A 343 14.21 43.36 17.27
CA GLY A 343 15.46 43.47 18.05
C GLY A 343 15.56 42.52 19.24
N SER A 344 14.47 41.85 19.63
CA SER A 344 14.54 40.71 20.55
C SER A 344 15.21 39.49 19.90
N VAL A 345 15.76 38.60 20.72
CA VAL A 345 16.19 37.25 20.31
C VAL A 345 15.32 36.22 21.02
N ALA A 346 14.91 35.17 20.32
CA ALA A 346 14.04 34.13 20.84
C ALA A 346 14.65 32.72 20.80
N PHE A 347 14.23 31.87 21.73
CA PHE A 347 14.68 30.49 21.87
C PHE A 347 13.51 29.56 22.18
N LEU A 348 13.51 28.40 21.52
CA LEU A 348 12.64 27.28 21.88
C LEU A 348 13.39 26.29 22.77
N SER A 349 12.81 25.97 23.91
CA SER A 349 13.34 24.96 24.84
C SER A 349 12.22 24.15 25.49
N ALA A 350 12.55 23.01 26.10
CA ALA A 350 11.60 22.23 26.87
C ALA A 350 11.85 22.43 28.36
N ASP A 351 10.79 22.46 29.16
CA ASP A 351 10.92 22.41 30.62
C ASP A 351 10.94 20.97 31.16
N ALA A 352 11.14 20.83 32.48
CA ALA A 352 11.18 19.52 33.14
C ALA A 352 9.84 18.76 33.08
N ALA A 353 8.72 19.46 32.82
CA ALA A 353 7.39 18.88 32.69
C ALA A 353 7.05 18.51 31.23
N GLY A 354 7.93 18.81 30.27
CA GLY A 354 7.72 18.57 28.85
C GLY A 354 6.91 19.65 28.13
N SER A 355 6.67 20.80 28.77
CA SER A 355 6.11 21.99 28.11
C SER A 355 7.17 22.64 27.23
N ILE A 356 6.74 23.28 26.14
CA ILE A 356 7.64 24.04 25.26
C ILE A 356 7.62 25.51 25.67
N LYS A 357 8.80 26.06 25.92
CA LYS A 357 9.04 27.47 26.22
C LYS A 357 9.47 28.19 24.95
N TYR A 358 8.75 29.24 24.60
CA TYR A 358 9.21 30.26 23.67
C TYR A 358 9.66 31.47 24.50
N SER A 359 10.96 31.54 24.73
CA SER A 359 11.63 32.58 25.52
C SER A 359 12.12 33.70 24.62
N TYR A 360 11.94 34.96 24.98
CA TYR A 360 12.50 36.09 24.24
C TYR A 360 12.89 37.27 25.14
N ALA A 361 13.90 38.03 24.73
CA ALA A 361 14.34 39.25 25.43
C ALA A 361 15.01 40.23 24.45
N MET A 362 14.96 41.53 24.74
CA MET A 362 15.89 42.52 24.18
C MET A 362 17.20 42.55 24.99
N PRO A 363 18.31 43.05 24.44
CA PRO A 363 19.53 43.27 25.21
C PRO A 363 19.23 44.09 26.47
N GLU A 364 19.72 43.64 27.63
CA GLU A 364 19.54 44.28 28.95
C GLU A 364 18.12 44.26 29.54
N GLU A 365 17.15 43.63 28.86
CA GLU A 365 15.80 43.43 29.39
C GLU A 365 15.64 42.05 30.06
N GLN A 366 14.62 41.93 30.92
CA GLN A 366 14.25 40.66 31.53
C GLN A 366 13.62 39.71 30.49
N GLU A 367 14.00 38.44 30.54
CA GLU A 367 13.41 37.38 29.70
C GLU A 367 11.91 37.25 29.92
N THR A 368 11.16 37.23 28.82
CA THR A 368 9.74 36.88 28.80
C THR A 368 9.57 35.46 28.26
N VAL A 369 8.71 34.67 28.90
CA VAL A 369 8.49 33.25 28.54
C VAL A 369 7.04 33.02 28.17
N VAL A 370 6.81 32.39 27.02
CA VAL A 370 5.50 31.88 26.60
C VAL A 370 5.51 30.37 26.68
N LEU A 371 4.57 29.80 27.43
CA LEU A 371 4.45 28.36 27.62
C LEU A 371 3.46 27.76 26.62
N PHE A 372 3.83 26.63 26.04
CA PHE A 372 2.99 25.78 25.22
C PHE A 372 2.91 24.38 25.83
N THR A 373 1.70 23.92 26.13
CA THR A 373 1.44 22.64 26.83
C THR A 373 0.59 21.68 26.00
#